data_AF-A0A8S1A1F4-F1
#
_entry.id   AF-A0A8S1A1F4-F1
#
_cell.length_a   1.000
_cell.length_b   1.000
_cell.length_c   1.000
_cell.angle_alpha   90.00
_cell.angle_beta   90.00
_cell.angle_gamma   90.00
#
_symmetry.space_group_name_H-M   'P 1'
#
loop_
_entity.id
_entity.type
_entity.pdbx_description
1 polymer ?
#
loop_
_entity_poly.entity_id
_entity_poly.type
_entity_poly.pdbx_seq_one_letter_code
_entity_poly.pdbx_strand_id
1 'polypeptide(L)'
;MVSVWFTSISKRDVQQLQSTYEEFLGKIRPNAVGLVDAFDFRDEILNSTLGASDGRVYERLIEEVLKSPLNAEPVNQSFHKFLKPLMQGKL
;
A
#
# COMPACT_ATOMS: atom_id res chain seq x y z
N MET A 1 -17.41 -41.66 -24.82
CA MET A 1 -17.51 -40.51 -25.75
C MET A 1 -17.01 -39.29 -24.97
N VAL A 2 -15.88 -38.72 -25.37
CA VAL A 2 -15.04 -37.84 -24.54
C VAL A 2 -15.64 -36.44 -24.50
N SER A 3 -16.03 -35.97 -23.32
CA SER A 3 -16.43 -34.58 -23.08
C SER A 3 -15.18 -33.70 -22.99
N VAL A 4 -14.79 -33.14 -24.14
CA VAL A 4 -13.70 -32.19 -24.25
C VAL A 4 -14.24 -30.80 -23.93
N TRP A 5 -14.09 -30.34 -22.69
CA TRP A 5 -14.31 -28.93 -22.35
C TRP A 5 -13.09 -28.12 -22.82
N PHE A 6 -13.10 -27.71 -24.08
CA PHE A 6 -12.36 -26.51 -24.48
C PHE A 6 -13.42 -25.45 -24.70
N THR A 7 -13.38 -24.43 -23.84
CA THR A 7 -14.25 -23.25 -23.88
C THR A 7 -14.37 -22.70 -25.31
N SER A 8 -15.55 -22.19 -25.69
CA SER A 8 -15.77 -21.56 -27.01
C SER A 8 -15.09 -20.19 -27.18
N ILE A 9 -14.41 -19.69 -26.14
CA ILE A 9 -13.70 -18.40 -26.13
C ILE A 9 -12.49 -18.47 -27.06
N SER A 10 -12.47 -17.58 -28.05
CA SER A 10 -11.36 -17.37 -28.96
C SER A 10 -10.35 -16.36 -28.42
N LYS A 11 -9.17 -16.28 -29.04
CA LYS A 11 -8.17 -15.22 -28.73
C LYS A 11 -8.76 -13.80 -28.87
N ARG A 12 -9.65 -13.60 -29.85
CA ARG A 12 -10.30 -12.31 -30.09
C ARG A 12 -11.21 -11.92 -28.94
N ASP A 13 -11.94 -12.88 -28.38
CA ASP A 13 -12.84 -12.63 -27.26
C ASP A 13 -12.07 -12.19 -26.02
N VAL A 14 -10.91 -12.80 -25.75
CA VAL A 14 -10.01 -12.40 -24.65
C VAL A 14 -9.47 -10.98 -24.87
N GLN A 15 -9.05 -10.65 -26.09
CA GLN A 15 -8.56 -9.31 -26.43
C GLN A 15 -9.65 -8.25 -26.28
N GLN A 16 -10.87 -8.56 -26.73
CA GLN A 16 -12.01 -7.67 -26.58
C GLN A 16 -12.36 -7.47 -25.11
N LEU A 17 -12.37 -8.55 -24.31
CA LEU A 17 -12.62 -8.47 -22.87
C LEU A 17 -11.60 -7.55 -22.17
N GLN A 18 -10.32 -7.70 -22.49
CA GLN A 18 -9.26 -6.85 -21.94
C GLN A 18 -9.49 -5.38 -22.31
N SER A 19 -9.77 -5.08 -23.58
CA SER A 19 -10.03 -3.71 -24.03
C SER A 19 -11.25 -3.09 -23.33
N THR A 20 -12.33 -3.85 -23.19
CA THR A 20 -13.54 -3.40 -22.49
C THR A 20 -13.27 -3.18 -20.99
N TYR A 21 -12.48 -4.05 -20.36
CA TYR A 21 -12.07 -3.90 -18.97
C TYR A 21 -11.27 -2.61 -18.75
N GLU A 22 -10.27 -2.35 -19.59
CA GLU A 22 -9.46 -1.13 -19.53
C GLU A 22 -10.29 0.14 -19.79
N GLU A 23 -11.26 0.09 -20.71
CA GLU A 23 -12.21 1.17 -20.94
C GLU A 23 -13.04 1.47 -19.68
N PHE A 24 -13.55 0.43 -19.01
CA PHE A 24 -14.32 0.61 -17.78
C PHE A 24 -13.48 1.12 -16.61
N LEU A 25 -12.22 0.69 -16.47
CA LEU A 25 -11.30 1.29 -15.51
C LEU A 25 -11.12 2.80 -15.77
N GLY A 26 -11.00 3.18 -17.05
CA GLY A 26 -10.96 4.58 -17.46
C GLY A 26 -12.20 5.37 -17.05
N LYS A 27 -13.40 4.78 -17.17
CA LYS A 27 -14.69 5.38 -16.76
C LYS A 27 -14.85 5.48 -15.24
N ILE A 28 -14.32 4.53 -14.47
CA ILE A 28 -14.39 4.53 -13.00
C ILE A 28 -13.41 5.56 -12.41
N ARG A 29 -12.23 5.74 -13.01
CA ARG A 29 -11.13 6.56 -12.48
C ARG A 29 -11.54 7.95 -11.95
N PRO A 30 -12.36 8.77 -12.65
CA PRO A 30 -12.73 10.10 -12.14
C PRO A 30 -13.53 10.07 -10.83
N ASN A 31 -14.22 8.96 -10.56
CA ASN A 31 -15.06 8.77 -9.39
C ASN A 31 -14.43 7.84 -8.34
N ALA A 32 -13.23 7.31 -8.58
CA ALA A 32 -12.63 6.28 -7.73
C ALA A 32 -12.49 6.74 -6.26
N VAL A 33 -12.10 8.01 -6.05
CA VAL A 33 -12.02 8.63 -4.71
C VAL A 33 -13.41 8.72 -4.08
N GLY A 34 -14.40 9.30 -4.78
CA GLY A 34 -15.77 9.40 -4.25
C GLY A 34 -16.43 8.05 -3.94
N LEU A 35 -16.09 7.00 -4.69
CA LEU A 35 -16.58 5.63 -4.42
C LEU A 35 -16.01 5.05 -3.12
N VAL A 36 -14.75 5.33 -2.79
CA VAL A 36 -14.16 4.88 -1.51
C VAL A 36 -14.58 5.79 -0.35
N ASP A 37 -14.74 7.09 -0.59
CA ASP A 37 -15.24 8.04 0.40
C ASP A 37 -16.67 7.73 0.84
N ALA A 38 -17.50 7.14 -0.04
CA ALA A 38 -18.87 6.73 0.27
C ALA A 38 -18.98 5.65 1.35
N PHE A 39 -17.89 4.97 1.71
CA PHE A 39 -17.87 4.08 2.87
C PHE A 39 -17.81 4.82 4.21
N ASP A 40 -17.53 6.13 4.20
CA ASP A 40 -17.54 7.02 5.36
C ASP A 40 -16.68 6.50 6.53
N PHE A 41 -15.51 5.94 6.20
CA PHE A 41 -14.56 5.50 7.20
C PHE A 41 -13.85 6.70 7.83
N ARG A 42 -13.98 6.81 9.15
CA ARG A 42 -13.21 7.77 9.93
C ARG A 42 -11.72 7.37 9.96
N ASP A 43 -10.84 8.36 9.95
CA ASP A 43 -9.38 8.17 9.97
C ASP A 43 -8.92 7.25 11.13
N GLU A 44 -9.55 7.33 12.30
CA GLU A 44 -9.18 6.51 13.46
C GLU A 44 -9.54 5.03 13.28
N ILE A 45 -10.58 4.75 12.50
CA ILE A 45 -10.98 3.38 12.16
C ILE A 45 -10.10 2.84 11.04
N LEU A 46 -9.84 3.67 10.01
CA LEU A 46 -9.00 3.29 8.88
C LEU A 46 -7.53 3.10 9.28
N ASN A 47 -7.05 3.88 10.25
CA ASN A 47 -5.73 3.80 10.86
C ASN A 47 -4.59 3.68 9.83
N SER A 48 -4.64 4.52 8.80
CA SER A 48 -3.69 4.53 7.69
C SER A 48 -3.22 5.95 7.40
N THR A 49 -1.92 6.18 7.51
CA THR A 49 -1.30 7.46 7.12
C THR A 49 -1.37 7.69 5.62
N LEU A 50 -1.32 6.63 4.80
CA LEU A 50 -1.46 6.70 3.34
C LEU A 50 -2.90 6.93 2.90
N GLY A 51 -3.88 6.46 3.69
CA GLY A 51 -5.30 6.59 3.41
C GLY A 51 -5.97 7.76 4.12
N ALA A 52 -5.20 8.73 4.63
CA ALA A 52 -5.75 9.85 5.38
C ALA A 52 -6.70 10.70 4.53
N SER A 53 -7.88 10.98 5.07
CA SER A 53 -8.95 11.75 4.39
C SER A 53 -8.55 13.17 4.00
N ASP A 54 -7.59 13.78 4.71
CA ASP A 54 -7.07 15.13 4.43
C ASP A 54 -6.00 15.17 3.32
N GLY A 55 -5.59 14.01 2.80
CA GLY A 55 -4.56 13.89 1.76
C GLY A 55 -3.14 14.29 2.20
N ARG A 56 -2.89 14.59 3.48
CA ARG A 56 -1.57 15.00 4.03
C ARG A 56 -0.65 13.80 4.28
N VAL A 57 -0.47 12.97 3.26
CA VAL A 57 0.20 11.67 3.38
C VAL A 57 1.64 11.79 3.90
N TYR A 58 2.42 12.71 3.34
CA TYR A 58 3.85 12.82 3.66
C TYR A 58 4.09 13.33 5.07
N GLU A 59 3.37 14.38 5.48
CA GLU A 59 3.46 14.94 6.81
C GLU A 59 3.03 13.91 7.86
N ARG A 60 1.91 13.22 7.63
CA ARG A 60 1.42 12.18 8.54
C ARG A 60 2.38 11.00 8.66
N LEU A 61 3.04 10.61 7.56
CA LEU A 61 4.09 9.58 7.62
C LEU A 61 5.25 10.00 8.52
N ILE A 62 5.71 11.25 8.42
CA ILE A 62 6.77 11.78 9.29
C ILE A 62 6.30 11.83 10.74
N GLU A 63 5.11 12.40 10.99
CA GLU A 63 4.50 12.46 12.32
C GLU A 63 4.41 11.05 12.96
N GLU A 64 4.06 10.02 12.19
CA GLU A 64 3.96 8.64 12.68
C GLU A 64 5.32 8.00 12.94
N VAL A 65 6.30 8.18 12.04
CA VAL A 65 7.66 7.67 12.23
C VAL A 65 8.28 8.24 13.50
N LEU A 66 8.06 9.52 13.80
CA LEU A 66 8.60 10.18 15.00
C LEU A 66 8.03 9.63 16.32
N LYS A 67 6.87 8.96 16.31
CA LYS A 67 6.29 8.34 17.51
C LYS A 67 6.99 7.05 17.91
N SER A 68 7.76 6.43 17.01
CA SER A 68 8.43 5.16 17.29
C SER A 68 9.45 5.32 18.44
N PRO A 69 9.42 4.45 19.46
CA PRO A 69 10.40 4.45 20.54
C PRO A 69 11.85 4.32 20.06
N LEU A 70 12.05 3.74 18.87
CA LEU A 70 13.38 3.62 18.25
C LEU A 70 14.00 4.97 17.89
N ASN A 71 13.17 6.01 17.70
CA ASN A 71 13.58 7.36 17.36
C ASN A 71 13.68 8.29 18.59
N ALA A 72 13.47 7.76 19.81
CA ALA A 72 13.56 8.54 21.04
C ALA A 72 14.99 9.01 21.36
N GLU A 73 16.00 8.26 20.87
CA GLU A 73 17.41 8.57 21.04
C GLU A 73 18.07 8.76 19.67
N PRO A 74 18.89 9.80 19.46
CA PRO A 74 19.63 10.00 18.21
C PRO A 74 20.58 8.83 17.88
N VAL A 75 21.09 8.15 18.92
CA VAL A 75 21.91 6.94 18.82
C VAL A 75 21.37 5.94 19.82
N ASN A 76 20.78 4.86 19.32
CA ASN A 76 20.16 3.84 20.16
C ASN A 76 21.20 3.15 21.09
N GLN A 77 20.82 2.84 22.32
CA GLN A 77 21.66 2.08 23.28
C GLN A 77 22.33 0.82 22.69
N SER A 78 21.70 0.15 21.73
CA SER A 78 22.22 -1.05 21.07
C SER A 78 23.52 -0.77 20.32
N PHE A 79 23.69 0.44 19.80
CA PHE A 79 24.94 0.86 19.19
C PHE A 79 26.08 0.83 20.20
N HIS A 80 25.89 1.40 21.38
CA HIS A 80 26.91 1.43 22.42
C HIS A 80 27.24 0.05 22.98
N LYS A 81 26.22 -0.80 23.14
CA LYS A 81 26.36 -2.12 23.74
C LYS A 81 26.98 -3.15 22.79
N PHE A 82 26.69 -3.08 21.50
CA PHE A 82 27.03 -4.14 20.55
C PHE A 82 27.84 -3.66 19.34
N LEU A 83 27.40 -2.63 18.62
CA LEU A 83 28.08 -2.18 17.40
C LEU A 83 29.41 -1.48 17.68
N LYS A 84 29.47 -0.61 18.69
CA LYS A 84 30.68 0.17 19.00
C LYS A 84 31.86 -0.73 19.42
N PRO A 85 31.70 -1.73 20.32
CA PRO A 85 32.79 -2.66 20.65
C PRO A 85 33.24 -3.49 19.44
N LEU A 86 32.28 -4.01 18.65
CA LEU A 86 32.56 -4.74 17.40
C LEU A 86 33.40 -3.92 16.43
N MET A 87 33.00 -2.67 16.15
CA MET A 87 33.71 -1.77 15.23
C MET A 87 35.11 -1.38 15.73
N GLN A 88 35.34 -1.44 17.04
CA GLN A 88 36.63 -1.17 17.66
C GLN A 88 37.53 -2.41 17.76
N GLY A 89 37.09 -3.57 17.26
CA GLY A 89 37.81 -4.83 17.43
C GLY A 89 37.89 -5.30 18.88
N LYS A 90 37.00 -4.81 19.74
CA LYS A 90 36.91 -5.13 21.17
C LYS A 90 35.71 -6.05 21.40
N LEU A 91 35.80 -7.27 20.87
CA LEU A 91 34.90 -8.37 21.23
C LEU A 91 35.60 -9.34 22.18
#